data_AF-A0A7X3V9E9-F1
#
_entry.id   AF-A0A7X3V9E9-F1
#
_cell.length_a   1.000
_cell.length_b   1.000
_cell.length_c   1.000
_cell.angle_alpha   90.00
_cell.angle_beta   90.00
_cell.angle_gamma   90.00
#
_symmetry.space_group_name_H-M   'P 1'
#
loop_
_entity.id
_entity.type
_entity.pdbx_description
1 polymer ?
#
loop_
_entity_poly.entity_id
_entity_poly.type
_entity_poly.pdbx_seq_one_letter_code
_entity_poly.pdbx_strand_id
1 'polypeptide(L)'
;MADAVRDTVHFRLTVQSIEHDGHWTTRALETGVITAGATRDEAERKSGAAHVMLVRRIKQEGLAALDAYLTARGISYELGDPPHREPAPALANESVEQLPIAA
;
A
#
# COMPACT_ATOMS: atom_id res chain seq x y z
N MET A 1 -21.14 13.12 -0.31
CA MET A 1 -19.76 13.20 0.23
C MET A 1 -19.10 11.87 -0.06
N ALA A 2 -18.27 11.80 -1.11
CA ALA A 2 -17.49 10.61 -1.42
C ALA A 2 -16.02 10.95 -1.16
N ASP A 3 -15.42 10.21 -0.23
CA ASP A 3 -14.02 10.30 0.19
C ASP A 3 -13.12 10.14 -1.03
N ALA A 4 -12.39 11.19 -1.38
CA ALA A 4 -11.43 11.13 -2.45
C ALA A 4 -10.15 10.47 -1.94
N VAL A 5 -10.00 9.19 -2.24
CA VAL A 5 -8.80 8.39 -2.03
C VAL A 5 -7.69 8.95 -2.95
N ARG A 6 -6.86 9.87 -2.44
CA ARG A 6 -5.98 10.74 -3.27
C ARG A 6 -4.51 10.32 -3.38
N ASP A 7 -4.04 9.36 -2.59
CA ASP A 7 -2.67 8.81 -2.66
C ASP A 7 -2.71 7.32 -2.25
N THR A 8 -3.36 6.44 -3.03
CA THR A 8 -3.37 5.01 -2.68
C THR A 8 -2.37 4.25 -3.51
N VAL A 9 -1.36 3.74 -2.82
CA VAL A 9 -0.44 2.74 -3.36
C VAL A 9 -0.98 1.38 -2.96
N HIS A 10 -1.35 0.58 -3.96
CA HIS A 10 -1.76 -0.80 -3.75
C HIS A 10 -0.51 -1.69 -3.73
N PHE A 11 -0.29 -2.36 -2.61
CA PHE A 11 0.74 -3.38 -2.48
C PHE A 11 0.09 -4.74 -2.43
N ARG A 12 0.57 -5.67 -3.26
CA ARG A 12 0.29 -7.09 -3.08
C ARG A 12 1.44 -7.67 -2.26
N LEU A 13 1.10 -8.27 -1.12
CA LEU A 13 2.07 -8.87 -0.21
C LEU A 13 1.83 -10.37 -0.19
N THR A 14 2.90 -11.13 -0.39
CA THR A 14 2.88 -12.57 -0.21
C THR A 14 3.24 -12.86 1.24
N VAL A 15 2.27 -13.39 1.98
CA VAL A 15 2.45 -13.73 3.39
C VAL A 15 2.57 -15.24 3.55
N GLN A 16 3.60 -15.67 4.30
CA GLN A 16 3.75 -17.04 4.77
C GLN A 16 3.37 -17.08 6.24
N SER A 17 2.33 -17.86 6.58
CA SER A 17 1.84 -18.03 7.95
C SER A 17 2.20 -19.43 8.47
N ILE A 18 2.80 -19.51 9.65
CA ILE A 18 3.24 -20.73 10.31
C ILE A 18 2.73 -20.73 11.75
N GLU A 19 2.12 -21.83 12.17
CA GLU A 19 1.73 -22.07 13.55
C GLU A 19 2.88 -22.74 14.33
N HIS A 20 3.16 -22.24 15.53
CA HIS A 20 4.13 -22.80 16.47
C HIS A 20 3.67 -22.55 17.90
N ASP A 21 3.62 -23.58 18.74
CA ASP A 21 3.19 -23.53 20.14
C ASP A 21 1.85 -22.83 20.39
N GLY A 22 0.86 -23.04 19.49
CA GLY A 22 -0.46 -22.40 19.59
C GLY A 22 -0.45 -20.90 19.25
N HIS A 23 0.65 -20.40 18.70
CA HIS A 23 0.76 -19.05 18.17
C HIS A 23 0.97 -19.07 16.67
N TRP A 24 0.38 -18.09 15.99
CA TRP A 24 0.54 -17.89 14.56
C TRP A 24 1.57 -16.80 14.32
N THR A 25 2.55 -17.10 13.48
CA THR A 25 3.52 -16.13 12.97
C THR A 25 3.29 -15.96 11.48
N THR A 26 3.35 -14.72 11.00
CA THR A 26 3.24 -14.39 9.58
C THR A 26 4.45 -13.59 9.16
N ARG A 27 5.10 -14.02 8.06
CA ARG A 27 6.21 -13.32 7.42
C ARG A 27 5.78 -12.84 6.04
N ALA A 28 5.90 -11.54 5.78
CA ALA A 28 5.82 -11.04 4.41
C ALA A 28 7.15 -11.26 3.70
N LEU A 29 7.10 -11.90 2.52
CA LEU A 29 8.31 -12.33 1.82
C LEU A 29 9.07 -11.16 1.21
N GLU A 30 8.35 -10.14 0.75
CA GLU A 30 8.93 -8.98 0.06
C GLU A 30 9.63 -8.01 1.01
N THR A 31 9.13 -7.86 2.24
CA THR A 31 9.64 -6.88 3.22
C THR A 31 10.39 -7.52 4.38
N GLY A 32 10.22 -8.83 4.59
CA GLY A 32 10.76 -9.53 5.76
C GLY A 32 10.06 -9.20 7.08
N VAL A 33 8.97 -8.41 7.07
CA VAL A 33 8.20 -8.09 8.27
C VAL A 33 7.59 -9.37 8.85
N ILE A 34 7.80 -9.58 10.15
CA ILE A 34 7.25 -10.72 10.89
C ILE A 34 6.27 -10.19 11.94
N THR A 35 5.08 -10.77 11.99
CA THR A 35 4.05 -10.48 12.99
C THR A 35 3.56 -11.76 13.65
N ALA A 36 3.06 -11.64 14.88
CA ALA A 36 2.54 -12.77 15.65
C ALA A 36 1.14 -12.49 16.20
N GLY A 37 0.32 -13.53 16.27
CA GLY A 37 -1.07 -13.50 16.77
C GLY A 37 -1.45 -14.81 17.44
N ALA A 38 -2.52 -14.78 18.24
CA ALA A 38 -3.12 -15.99 18.80
C ALA A 38 -3.86 -16.80 17.71
N THR A 39 -4.30 -16.13 16.65
CA THR A 39 -4.90 -16.77 15.46
C THR A 39 -4.18 -16.32 14.19
N ARG A 40 -4.35 -17.10 13.11
CA ARG A 40 -3.84 -16.76 11.78
C ARG A 40 -4.33 -15.39 11.32
N ASP A 41 -5.64 -15.14 11.41
CA ASP A 41 -6.26 -13.88 10.99
C ASP A 41 -5.70 -12.69 11.77
N GLU A 42 -5.43 -12.86 13.07
CA GLU A 42 -4.81 -11.83 13.88
C GLU A 42 -3.39 -11.53 13.42
N ALA A 43 -2.58 -12.56 13.16
CA ALA A 43 -1.22 -12.42 12.67
C ALA A 43 -1.18 -11.73 11.29
N GLU A 44 -2.08 -12.09 10.38
CA GLU A 44 -2.21 -11.49 9.04
C GLU A 44 -2.70 -10.04 9.12
N ARG A 45 -3.71 -9.73 9.94
CA ARG A 45 -4.17 -8.35 10.17
C ARG A 45 -3.06 -7.47 10.73
N LYS A 46 -2.28 -7.98 11.70
CA LYS A 46 -1.10 -7.28 12.23
C LYS A 46 -0.04 -7.08 11.15
N SER A 47 0.17 -8.06 10.27
CA SER A 47 1.08 -7.94 9.13
C SER A 47 0.66 -6.78 8.23
N GLY A 48 -0.62 -6.70 7.85
CA GLY A 48 -1.15 -5.58 7.06
C GLY A 48 -0.92 -4.22 7.72
N ALA A 49 -1.20 -4.08 9.02
CA ALA A 49 -0.96 -2.85 9.77
C ALA A 49 0.52 -2.46 9.81
N ALA A 50 1.41 -3.43 10.03
CA ALA A 50 2.86 -3.21 10.05
C ALA A 50 3.38 -2.70 8.69
N HIS A 51 2.82 -3.20 7.58
CA HIS A 51 3.20 -2.72 6.24
C HIS A 51 2.73 -1.29 5.96
N VAL A 52 1.51 -0.94 6.40
CA VAL A 52 1.04 0.44 6.28
C VAL A 52 1.97 1.38 7.06
N MET A 53 2.43 0.97 8.25
CA MET A 53 3.41 1.75 9.01
C MET A 53 4.76 1.85 8.30
N LEU A 54 5.27 0.76 7.75
CA LEU A 54 6.53 0.73 6.99
C LEU A 54 6.48 1.70 5.80
N VAL A 55 5.43 1.64 4.99
CA VAL A 55 5.27 2.52 3.82
C VAL A 55 5.18 3.98 4.24
N ARG A 56 4.43 4.29 5.30
CA ARG A 56 4.36 5.66 5.84
C ARG A 56 5.73 6.15 6.29
N ARG A 57 6.51 5.30 6.95
CA ARG A 57 7.86 5.64 7.40
C ARG A 57 8.80 5.89 6.22
N ILE A 58 8.79 5.03 5.20
CA ILE A 58 9.58 5.21 3.98
C ILE A 58 9.21 6.52 3.28
N LYS A 59 7.90 6.85 3.17
CA LYS A 59 7.45 8.13 2.60
C LYS A 59 8.03 9.32 3.39
N GLN A 60 7.97 9.29 4.71
CA GLN A 60 8.52 10.35 5.57
C GLN A 60 10.04 10.50 5.41
N GLU A 61 10.78 9.38 5.40
CA GLU A 61 12.23 9.40 5.23
C GLU A 61 12.63 9.89 3.82
N GLY A 62 11.90 9.48 2.79
CA GLY A 62 12.09 9.96 1.42
C GLY A 62 11.86 11.47 1.28
N LEU A 63 10.81 12.00 1.91
CA LEU A 63 10.55 13.44 1.96
C LEU A 63 11.68 14.19 2.70
N ALA A 64 12.11 13.68 3.86
CA ALA A 64 13.21 14.30 4.60
C ALA A 64 14.53 14.30 3.81
N ALA A 65 14.83 13.21 3.08
CA ALA A 65 16.01 13.12 2.22
C ALA A 65 15.93 14.09 1.03
N LEU A 66 14.75 14.23 0.43
CA LEU A 66 14.50 15.19 -0.64
C LEU A 66 14.70 16.63 -0.15
N ASP A 67 14.11 16.98 0.99
CA ASP A 67 14.24 18.31 1.59
C ASP A 67 15.71 18.66 1.90
N ALA A 68 16.46 17.70 2.45
CA ALA A 68 17.88 17.86 2.72
C ALA A 68 18.67 18.11 1.43
N TYR A 69 18.38 17.36 0.36
CA TYR A 69 19.02 17.55 -0.94
C TYR A 69 18.72 18.93 -1.54
N LEU A 70 17.45 19.34 -1.54
CA LEU A 70 17.02 20.63 -2.12
C LEU A 70 17.63 21.80 -1.36
N THR A 71 17.65 21.71 -0.03
CA THR A 71 18.33 22.68 0.84
C THR A 71 19.82 22.77 0.52
N ALA A 72 20.51 21.64 0.40
CA ALA A 72 21.94 21.61 0.07
C ALA A 72 22.27 22.19 -1.31
N ARG A 73 21.30 22.22 -2.23
CA ARG A 73 21.43 22.81 -3.56
C ARG A 73 20.91 24.25 -3.65
N GLY A 74 20.39 24.82 -2.55
CA GLY A 74 19.77 26.14 -2.55
C GLY A 74 18.53 26.22 -3.44
N ILE A 75 17.85 25.09 -3.66
CA ILE A 75 16.65 25.01 -4.49
C ILE A 75 15.45 25.19 -3.56
N SER A 76 14.73 26.29 -3.74
CA SER A 76 13.40 26.46 -3.17
C SER A 76 12.39 25.74 -4.04
N TYR A 77 11.50 24.96 -3.42
CA TYR A 77 10.39 24.32 -4.11
C TYR A 77 9.11 24.53 -3.29
N GLU A 78 8.01 24.77 -3.98
CA GLU A 78 6.68 24.62 -3.41
C GLU A 78 6.12 23.29 -3.92
N LEU A 79 5.80 22.38 -3.02
CA LEU A 79 4.86 21.28 -3.31
C LEU A 79 3.51 21.94 -3.55
N GLY A 80 3.26 22.38 -4.79
CA GLY A 80 1.94 22.82 -5.20
C GLY A 80 0.96 21.67 -4.99
N ASP A 81 -0.20 21.95 -4.39
CA ASP A 81 -1.33 21.04 -4.50
C ASP A 81 -1.53 20.74 -6.00
N PRO A 82 -1.57 19.46 -6.42
CA PRO A 82 -1.74 19.16 -7.83
C PRO A 82 -3.05 19.79 -8.31
N PRO A 83 -3.07 20.41 -9.51
CA PRO A 83 -4.26 21.08 -10.01
C PRO A 83 -5.42 20.08 -9.97
N HIS A 84 -6.56 20.54 -9.44
CA HIS A 84 -7.84 19.83 -9.48
C HIS A 84 -8.10 19.36 -10.92
N ARG A 85 -7.65 18.15 -11.27
CA ARG A 85 -8.12 17.46 -12.47
C ARG A 85 -9.41 16.81 -12.07
N GLU A 86 -10.48 17.20 -12.75
CA GLU A 86 -11.74 16.47 -12.73
C GLU A 86 -11.44 14.98 -12.93
N PRO A 87 -12.04 14.08 -12.12
CA PRO A 87 -11.83 12.66 -12.30
C PRO A 87 -12.23 12.28 -13.72
N ALA A 88 -11.34 11.53 -14.40
CA ALA A 88 -11.70 10.91 -15.65
C ALA A 88 -12.99 10.11 -15.46
N PRO A 89 -13.96 10.20 -16.40
CA PRO A 89 -15.22 9.50 -16.26
C PRO A 89 -14.96 8.01 -16.05
N ALA A 90 -15.64 7.42 -15.08
CA ALA A 90 -15.58 5.99 -14.84
C ALA A 90 -15.91 5.28 -16.16
N LEU A 91 -14.97 4.45 -16.64
CA LEU A 91 -15.29 3.50 -17.69
C LEU A 91 -16.48 2.70 -17.17
N ALA A 92 -17.63 2.83 -17.83
CA ALA A 92 -18.78 2.01 -17.58
C ALA A 92 -18.30 0.55 -17.70
N ASN A 93 -18.57 -0.25 -16.66
CA ASN A 93 -18.50 -1.69 -16.77
C ASN A 93 -19.59 -2.12 -17.76
N GLU A 94 -19.29 -2.01 -19.05
CA GLU A 94 -20.04 -2.74 -20.05
C GLU A 94 -19.72 -4.21 -19.81
N SER A 95 -20.76 -4.94 -19.42
CA SER A 95 -20.77 -6.38 -19.26
C SER A 95 -20.04 -7.02 -20.45
N VAL A 96 -18.89 -7.64 -20.19
CA VAL A 96 -18.28 -8.55 -21.15
C VAL A 96 -19.24 -9.72 -21.29
N GLU A 97 -20.03 -9.74 -22.36
CA GLU A 97 -20.75 -10.94 -22.78
C GLU A 97 -19.73 -12.07 -22.92
N GLN A 98 -19.91 -13.11 -22.11
CA GLN A 98 -19.14 -14.34 -22.23
C GLN A 98 -19.45 -14.97 -23.59
N LEU A 99 -18.50 -14.91 -24.52
CA LEU A 99 -18.58 -15.70 -25.74
C LEU A 99 -18.45 -17.19 -25.37
N PRO A 100 -19.35 -18.07 -25.85
CA PRO A 100 -19.28 -19.49 -25.56
C PRO A 100 -18.04 -20.10 -26.20
N ILE A 101 -17.25 -20.83 -25.40
CA ILE A 101 -16.16 -21.66 -25.91
C ILE A 101 -16.81 -22.84 -26.63
N ALA A 102 -16.67 -22.90 -27.95
CA ALA A 102 -17.11 -24.04 -28.74
C ALA A 102 -16.25 -25.27 -28.41
N ALA A 103 -16.94 -26.42 -28.25
CA ALA A 103 -16.41 -27.72 -27.88
C ALA A 103 -15.50 -28.37 -28.93
#